data_AF-A0A937IJG6-F1
#
_entry.id   AF-A0A937IJG6-F1
#
_cell.length_a   1.000
_cell.length_b   1.000
_cell.length_c   1.000
_cell.angle_alpha   90.00
_cell.angle_beta   90.00
_cell.angle_gamma   90.00
#
_symmetry.space_group_name_H-M   'P 1'
#
loop_
_entity.id
_entity.type
_entity.pdbx_description
1 polymer ?
#
loop_
_entity_poly.entity_id
_entity_poly.type
_entity_poly.pdbx_seq_one_letter_code
_entity_poly.pdbx_strand_id
1 'polypeptide(L)'
;MDLLGRLGYDFLVHQATEYAILSAARFFFSSFVNPETPSWMTVVIASEDFFPAKDSPRIVQAILVVVHEVRLARKSTLRFSNPHCVDCQNNVTAEERHFISMFRKMSANRPEAAVIHAMLLCEGNQTSSLLESVNKLIQLLVMNNLKIPTLLEV
;
A
#
# COMPACT_ATOMS: atom_id res chain seq x y z
N MET A 1 4.61 -7.94 -30.07
CA MET A 1 3.79 -7.94 -28.85
C MET A 1 2.55 -7.11 -29.16
N ASP A 2 1.41 -7.75 -29.36
CA ASP A 2 0.20 -7.06 -29.84
C ASP A 2 -0.47 -6.26 -28.72
N LEU A 3 -1.33 -5.30 -29.10
CA LEU A 3 -1.98 -4.36 -28.18
C LEU A 3 -2.68 -5.06 -26.99
N LEU A 4 -3.31 -6.21 -27.24
CA LEU A 4 -3.96 -7.04 -26.21
C LEU A 4 -2.96 -7.64 -25.22
N GLY A 5 -1.79 -8.08 -25.69
CA GLY A 5 -0.72 -8.58 -24.83
C GLY A 5 -0.09 -7.49 -23.96
N ARG A 6 0.00 -6.26 -24.49
CA ARG A 6 0.50 -5.10 -23.75
C ARG A 6 -0.48 -4.66 -22.65
N LEU A 7 -1.78 -4.61 -22.97
CA LEU A 7 -2.84 -4.31 -21.98
C LEU A 7 -2.92 -5.35 -20.87
N GLY A 8 -2.78 -6.64 -21.21
CA GLY A 8 -2.75 -7.72 -20.22
C GLY A 8 -1.52 -7.67 -19.30
N TYR A 9 -0.34 -7.39 -19.86
CA TYR A 9 0.89 -7.22 -19.09
C TYR A 9 0.82 -6.00 -18.15
N ASP A 10 0.37 -4.85 -18.64
CA ASP A 10 0.24 -3.62 -17.85
C ASP A 10 -0.74 -3.82 -16.67
N PHE A 11 -1.86 -4.51 -16.90
CA PHE A 11 -2.82 -4.85 -15.84
C PHE A 11 -2.20 -5.74 -14.75
N LEU A 12 -1.46 -6.78 -15.14
CA LEU A 12 -0.78 -7.69 -14.20
C LEU A 12 0.29 -6.96 -13.37
N VAL A 13 1.09 -6.09 -14.00
CA VAL A 13 2.12 -5.28 -13.32
C VAL A 13 1.49 -4.32 -12.31
N HIS A 14 0.35 -3.72 -12.65
CA HIS A 14 -0.34 -2.82 -11.74
C HIS A 14 -0.91 -3.58 -10.53
N GLN A 15 -1.54 -4.74 -10.77
CA GLN A 15 -2.01 -5.61 -9.69
C GLN A 15 -0.86 -6.08 -8.79
N ALA A 16 0.33 -6.34 -9.38
CA ALA A 16 1.53 -6.67 -8.62
C ALA A 16 2.01 -5.50 -7.74
N THR A 17 1.93 -4.26 -8.22
CA THR A 17 2.33 -3.08 -7.42
C THR A 17 1.44 -2.91 -6.20
N GLU A 18 0.12 -3.05 -6.37
CA GLU A 18 -0.84 -2.97 -5.26
C GLU A 18 -0.59 -4.07 -4.22
N TYR A 19 -0.39 -5.31 -4.69
CA TYR A 19 -0.06 -6.43 -3.84
C TYR A 19 1.25 -6.20 -3.06
N ALA A 20 2.28 -5.65 -3.72
CA ALA A 20 3.55 -5.32 -3.09
C ALA A 20 3.39 -4.25 -2.00
N ILE A 21 2.60 -3.19 -2.24
CA ILE A 21 2.29 -2.17 -1.23
C ILE A 21 1.61 -2.80 -0.01
N LEU A 22 0.56 -3.61 -0.23
CA LEU A 22 -0.16 -4.24 0.86
C LEU A 22 0.74 -5.21 1.64
N SER A 23 1.55 -6.00 0.94
CA SER A 23 2.46 -6.97 1.54
C SER A 23 3.53 -6.28 2.38
N ALA A 24 4.16 -5.23 1.85
CA ALA A 24 5.11 -4.39 2.59
C ALA A 24 4.46 -3.78 3.85
N ALA A 25 3.25 -3.22 3.72
CA ALA A 25 2.51 -2.66 4.84
C ALA A 25 2.24 -3.71 5.92
N ARG A 26 1.86 -4.94 5.55
CA ARG A 26 1.64 -6.06 6.50
C ARG A 26 2.88 -6.41 7.30
N PHE A 27 4.06 -6.45 6.67
CA PHE A 27 5.32 -6.68 7.40
C PHE A 27 5.61 -5.55 8.39
N PHE A 28 5.34 -4.29 8.02
CA PHE A 28 5.46 -3.17 8.97
C PHE A 28 4.44 -3.25 10.10
N PHE A 29 3.17 -3.55 9.81
CA PHE A 29 2.15 -3.77 10.85
C PHE A 29 2.59 -4.89 11.81
N SER A 30 3.09 -6.01 11.28
CA SER A 30 3.62 -7.12 12.08
C SER A 30 4.78 -6.69 12.97
N SER A 31 5.71 -5.86 12.47
CA SER A 31 6.80 -5.32 13.27
C SER A 31 6.34 -4.39 14.39
N PHE A 32 5.26 -3.64 14.21
CA PHE A 32 4.72 -2.81 15.29
C PHE A 32 3.96 -3.60 16.33
N VAL A 33 3.33 -4.73 15.95
CA VAL A 33 2.66 -5.63 16.89
C VAL A 33 3.69 -6.48 17.66
N ASN A 34 4.75 -6.94 16.99
CA ASN A 34 5.79 -7.80 17.56
C ASN A 34 7.18 -7.18 17.33
N PRO A 35 7.58 -6.16 18.13
CA PRO A 35 8.83 -5.42 17.91
C PRO A 35 10.10 -6.26 18.07
N GLU A 36 10.03 -7.35 18.83
CA GLU A 36 11.10 -8.34 18.97
C GLU A 36 11.37 -9.11 17.66
N THR A 37 10.42 -9.10 16.73
CA THR A 37 10.57 -9.76 15.43
C THR A 37 11.10 -8.78 14.38
N PRO A 38 12.18 -9.12 13.65
CA PRO A 38 12.72 -8.26 12.61
C PRO A 38 11.90 -8.31 11.31
N SER A 39 10.55 -8.38 11.38
CA SER A 39 9.67 -8.51 10.20
C SER A 39 9.91 -7.39 9.17
N TRP A 40 10.22 -6.18 9.63
CA TRP A 40 10.59 -5.02 8.81
C TRP A 40 11.83 -5.25 7.95
N MET A 41 12.80 -6.05 8.42
CA MET A 41 14.02 -6.34 7.66
C MET A 41 13.71 -7.04 6.34
N THR A 42 12.67 -7.88 6.31
CA THR A 42 12.21 -8.56 5.09
C THR A 42 11.97 -7.57 3.97
N VAL A 43 11.24 -6.49 4.24
CA VAL A 43 10.88 -5.50 3.21
C VAL A 43 12.04 -4.57 2.89
N VAL A 44 12.88 -4.23 3.88
CA VAL A 44 14.02 -3.34 3.66
C VAL A 44 15.12 -4.02 2.85
N ILE A 45 15.46 -5.26 3.19
CA ILE A 45 16.51 -6.05 2.51
C ILE A 45 16.03 -6.49 1.13
N ALA A 46 14.80 -7.01 1.02
CA ALA A 46 14.23 -7.50 -0.23
C ALA A 46 13.44 -6.41 -0.98
N SER A 47 13.77 -5.13 -0.81
CA SER A 47 12.99 -4.02 -1.38
C SER A 47 12.88 -4.11 -2.91
N GLU A 48 13.93 -4.57 -3.60
CA GLU A 48 13.95 -4.80 -5.05
C GLU A 48 13.03 -5.95 -5.49
N ASP A 49 12.82 -6.96 -4.64
CA ASP A 49 11.91 -8.07 -4.92
C ASP A 49 10.43 -7.61 -4.85
N PHE A 50 10.12 -6.68 -3.94
CA PHE A 50 8.79 -6.08 -3.84
C PHE A 50 8.55 -5.05 -4.93
N PHE A 51 9.56 -4.23 -5.23
CA PHE A 51 9.49 -3.12 -6.17
C PHE A 51 10.72 -3.15 -7.08
N PRO A 52 10.64 -3.79 -8.27
CA PRO A 52 11.78 -3.91 -9.19
C PRO A 52 12.06 -2.57 -9.89
N ALA A 53 12.57 -1.61 -9.14
CA ALA A 53 12.75 -0.21 -9.52
C ALA A 53 14.00 0.37 -8.86
N LYS A 54 14.60 1.39 -9.49
CA LYS A 54 15.83 2.04 -8.99
C LYS A 54 15.66 2.64 -7.59
N ASP A 55 14.49 3.19 -7.30
CA ASP A 55 14.21 3.81 -6.00
C ASP A 55 13.51 2.84 -5.02
N SER A 56 13.68 1.52 -5.17
CA SER A 56 13.02 0.51 -4.33
C SER A 56 13.14 0.76 -2.82
N PRO A 57 14.29 1.17 -2.24
CA PRO A 57 14.38 1.40 -0.80
C PRO A 57 13.59 2.64 -0.38
N ARG A 58 13.51 3.65 -1.26
CA ARG A 58 12.76 4.89 -1.02
C ARG A 58 11.26 4.67 -1.11
N ILE A 59 10.81 3.78 -1.99
CA ILE A 59 9.40 3.34 -2.06
C ILE A 59 9.03 2.63 -0.76
N VAL A 60 9.85 1.69 -0.29
CA VAL A 60 9.64 0.98 0.98
C VAL A 60 9.61 1.94 2.17
N GLN A 61 10.52 2.90 2.21
CA GLN A 61 10.52 3.95 3.24
C GLN A 61 9.23 4.78 3.20
N ALA A 62 8.75 5.16 2.01
CA ALA A 62 7.51 5.92 1.87
C ALA A 62 6.28 5.11 2.34
N ILE A 63 6.26 3.79 2.12
CA ILE A 63 5.22 2.90 2.67
C ILE A 63 5.27 2.90 4.20
N LEU A 64 6.47 2.83 4.81
CA LEU A 64 6.63 2.91 6.26
C LEU A 64 6.08 4.23 6.81
N VAL A 65 6.32 5.36 6.13
CA VAL A 65 5.75 6.66 6.50
C VAL A 65 4.22 6.62 6.45
N VAL A 66 3.63 6.08 5.37
CA VAL A 66 2.16 5.93 5.28
C VAL A 66 1.63 5.09 6.45
N VAL A 67 2.26 3.95 6.75
CA VAL A 67 1.89 3.09 7.89
C VAL A 67 2.00 3.85 9.21
N HIS A 68 3.04 4.65 9.39
CA HIS A 68 3.23 5.47 10.57
C HIS A 68 2.10 6.50 10.73
N GLU A 69 1.70 7.18 9.66
CA GLU A 69 0.58 8.13 9.69
C GLU A 69 -0.76 7.45 10.02
N VAL A 70 -1.01 6.23 9.51
CA VAL A 70 -2.17 5.43 9.94
C VAL A 70 -2.14 5.18 11.44
N ARG A 71 -0.98 4.84 12.01
CA ARG A 71 -0.81 4.58 13.45
C ARG A 71 -1.03 5.83 14.29
N LEU A 72 -0.60 7.01 13.83
CA LEU A 72 -0.83 8.26 14.53
C LEU A 72 -2.30 8.68 14.51
N ALA A 73 -2.99 8.42 13.39
CA ALA A 73 -4.39 8.81 13.22
C ALA A 73 -5.38 7.84 13.86
N ARG A 74 -5.13 6.51 13.86
CA ARG A 74 -6.01 5.52 14.50
C ARG A 74 -5.83 5.50 16.01
N LYS A 75 -6.94 5.34 16.74
CA LYS A 75 -6.92 5.15 18.21
C LYS A 75 -7.06 3.70 18.62
N SER A 76 -7.73 2.88 17.81
CA SER A 76 -7.89 1.45 18.07
C SER A 76 -6.90 0.58 17.29
N THR A 77 -6.88 -0.72 17.59
CA THR A 77 -6.07 -1.68 16.85
C THR A 77 -6.51 -1.77 15.38
N LEU A 78 -5.55 -2.00 14.49
CA LEU A 78 -5.79 -2.25 13.07
C LEU A 78 -5.83 -3.76 12.85
N ARG A 79 -6.87 -4.28 12.17
CA ARG A 79 -6.88 -5.68 11.72
C ARG A 79 -6.21 -5.81 10.36
N PHE A 80 -5.25 -6.70 10.27
CA PHE A 80 -4.52 -7.03 9.05
C PHE A 80 -4.24 -8.52 8.99
N SER A 81 -4.02 -9.04 7.80
CA SER A 81 -3.64 -10.43 7.59
C SER A 81 -2.18 -10.65 7.93
N ASN A 82 -1.88 -11.74 8.64
CA ASN A 82 -0.51 -12.08 9.02
C ASN A 82 0.35 -12.37 7.77
N PRO A 83 1.43 -11.59 7.51
CA PRO A 83 2.29 -11.79 6.35
C PRO A 83 3.12 -13.07 6.43
N HIS A 84 3.26 -13.68 7.61
CA HIS A 84 4.02 -14.92 7.82
C HIS A 84 3.18 -16.19 7.68
N CYS A 85 1.87 -16.07 7.42
CA CYS A 85 0.96 -17.20 7.27
C CYS A 85 0.48 -17.33 5.82
N VAL A 86 0.78 -18.47 5.21
CA VAL A 86 0.48 -18.77 3.79
C VAL A 86 -1.01 -18.69 3.48
N ASP A 87 -1.87 -19.07 4.42
CA ASP A 87 -3.32 -18.99 4.25
C ASP A 87 -3.86 -17.57 4.50
N CYS A 88 -3.28 -16.85 5.46
CA CYS A 88 -3.75 -15.50 5.80
C CYS A 88 -3.41 -14.48 4.72
N GLN A 89 -2.23 -14.56 4.08
CA GLN A 89 -1.79 -13.57 3.09
C GLN A 89 -2.74 -13.44 1.88
N ASN A 90 -3.50 -14.49 1.57
CA ASN A 90 -4.48 -14.50 0.48
C ASN A 90 -5.81 -13.82 0.84
N ASN A 91 -6.04 -13.53 2.13
CA ASN A 91 -7.25 -12.87 2.60
C ASN A 91 -6.99 -11.38 2.85
N VAL A 92 -7.95 -10.53 2.49
CA VAL A 92 -7.88 -9.08 2.71
C VAL A 92 -8.91 -8.68 3.78
N THR A 93 -8.48 -7.96 4.81
CA THR A 93 -9.39 -7.43 5.85
C THR A 93 -10.19 -6.22 5.34
N ALA A 94 -11.16 -5.73 6.12
CA ALA A 94 -11.91 -4.52 5.74
C ALA A 94 -11.00 -3.28 5.76
N GLU A 95 -10.12 -3.21 6.75
CA GLU A 95 -9.15 -2.15 6.94
C GLU A 95 -8.12 -2.14 5.80
N GLU A 96 -7.61 -3.31 5.40
CA GLU A 96 -6.72 -3.45 4.26
C GLU A 96 -7.40 -3.04 2.94
N ARG A 97 -8.69 -3.36 2.78
CA ARG A 97 -9.47 -2.86 1.63
C ARG A 97 -9.55 -1.33 1.61
N HIS A 98 -9.78 -0.68 2.75
CA HIS A 98 -9.77 0.78 2.82
C HIS A 98 -8.38 1.37 2.56
N PHE A 99 -7.34 0.76 3.12
CA PHE A 99 -5.95 1.14 2.87
C PHE A 99 -5.64 1.16 1.37
N ILE A 100 -5.93 0.07 0.66
CA ILE A 100 -5.68 -0.04 -0.78
C ILE A 100 -6.61 0.83 -1.61
N SER A 101 -7.88 0.95 -1.22
CA SER A 101 -8.83 1.80 -1.94
C SER A 101 -8.42 3.27 -1.90
N MET A 102 -7.85 3.74 -0.78
CA MET A 102 -7.27 5.09 -0.68
C MET A 102 -6.19 5.31 -1.75
N PHE A 103 -5.26 4.37 -1.93
CA PHE A 103 -4.27 4.43 -2.99
C PHE A 103 -4.89 4.46 -4.39
N ARG A 104 -5.83 3.56 -4.67
CA ARG A 104 -6.52 3.51 -5.97
C ARG A 104 -7.21 4.84 -6.31
N LYS A 105 -7.91 5.45 -5.35
CA LYS A 105 -8.60 6.73 -5.56
C LYS A 105 -7.61 7.88 -5.77
N MET A 106 -6.52 7.93 -5.00
CA MET A 106 -5.47 8.93 -5.19
C MET A 106 -4.78 8.78 -6.56
N SER A 107 -4.46 7.55 -6.98
CA SER A 107 -3.88 7.28 -8.30
C SER A 107 -4.84 7.59 -9.45
N ALA A 108 -6.15 7.51 -9.22
CA ALA A 108 -7.19 7.91 -10.18
C ALA A 108 -7.49 9.42 -10.17
N ASN A 109 -6.69 10.24 -9.47
CA ASN A 109 -6.91 11.68 -9.30
C ASN A 109 -8.30 12.01 -8.71
N ARG A 110 -8.76 11.20 -7.74
CA ARG A 110 -10.01 11.38 -7.00
C ARG A 110 -9.73 11.53 -5.49
N PRO A 111 -9.06 12.61 -5.06
CA PRO A 111 -8.65 12.78 -3.67
C PRO A 111 -9.82 12.82 -2.68
N GLU A 112 -10.98 13.34 -3.08
CA GLU A 112 -12.18 13.39 -2.23
C GLU A 112 -12.69 11.98 -1.91
N ALA A 113 -12.65 11.06 -2.88
CA ALA A 113 -13.00 9.67 -2.66
C ALA A 113 -11.94 8.94 -1.82
N ALA A 114 -10.67 9.33 -1.92
CA ALA A 114 -9.61 8.79 -1.08
C ALA A 114 -9.79 9.19 0.40
N VAL A 115 -10.24 10.42 0.66
CA VAL A 115 -10.55 10.92 2.02
C VAL A 115 -11.55 10.00 2.72
N ILE A 116 -12.60 9.55 2.03
CA ILE A 116 -13.61 8.66 2.61
C ILE A 116 -12.97 7.37 3.13
N HIS A 117 -12.11 6.73 2.32
CA HIS A 117 -11.41 5.52 2.73
C HIS A 117 -10.40 5.77 3.84
N ALA A 118 -9.68 6.89 3.80
CA ALA A 118 -8.78 7.29 4.87
C ALA A 118 -9.55 7.50 6.19
N MET A 119 -10.71 8.15 6.17
CA MET A 119 -11.54 8.36 7.35
C MET A 119 -12.10 7.05 7.89
N LEU A 120 -12.57 6.13 7.04
CA LEU A 120 -13.01 4.80 7.47
C LEU A 120 -11.87 4.00 8.09
N LEU A 121 -10.69 4.05 7.46
CA LEU A 121 -9.46 3.45 7.99
C LEU A 121 -9.01 4.13 9.28
N CYS A 122 -9.26 5.41 9.50
CA CYS A 122 -8.80 6.14 10.68
C CYS A 122 -9.91 6.45 11.69
N GLU A 123 -11.06 5.77 11.58
CA GLU A 123 -12.20 5.92 12.50
C GLU A 123 -12.72 7.36 12.62
N GLY A 124 -12.66 8.12 11.52
CA GLY A 124 -13.08 9.51 11.45
C GLY A 124 -12.09 10.51 12.04
N ASN A 125 -10.90 10.08 12.48
CA ASN A 125 -9.84 10.99 12.94
C ASN A 125 -9.19 11.75 11.76
N GLN A 126 -8.32 12.72 12.07
CA GLN A 126 -7.63 13.56 11.08
C GLN A 126 -6.71 12.75 10.14
N THR A 127 -6.84 12.93 8.83
CA THR A 127 -6.13 12.14 7.80
C THR A 127 -5.29 12.95 6.81
N SER A 128 -5.11 14.26 7.02
CA SER A 128 -4.36 15.11 6.08
C SER A 128 -2.93 14.65 5.85
N SER A 129 -2.18 14.37 6.92
CA SER A 129 -0.78 13.91 6.84
C SER A 129 -0.68 12.53 6.18
N LEU A 130 -1.66 11.66 6.44
CA LEU A 130 -1.79 10.36 5.78
C LEU A 130 -1.97 10.55 4.26
N LEU A 131 -2.90 11.38 3.82
CA LEU A 131 -3.13 11.61 2.39
C LEU A 131 -1.93 12.27 1.70
N GLU A 132 -1.21 13.16 2.39
CA GLU A 132 0.03 13.75 1.88
C GLU A 132 1.13 12.69 1.69
N SER A 133 1.32 11.80 2.67
CA SER A 133 2.30 10.71 2.57
C SER A 133 1.94 9.71 1.46
N VAL A 134 0.65 9.41 1.27
CA VAL A 134 0.14 8.60 0.16
C VAL A 134 0.44 9.26 -1.19
N ASN A 135 0.20 10.57 -1.31
CA ASN A 135 0.52 11.30 -2.54
C ASN A 135 2.02 11.26 -2.86
N LYS A 136 2.89 11.45 -1.86
CA LYS A 136 4.35 11.32 -2.03
C LYS A 136 4.76 9.93 -2.51
N LEU A 137 4.17 8.87 -1.95
CA LEU A 137 4.40 7.50 -2.40
C LEU A 137 3.93 7.30 -3.86
N ILE A 138 2.75 7.78 -4.23
CA ILE A 138 2.25 7.67 -5.61
C ILE A 138 3.17 8.39 -6.60
N GLN A 139 3.66 9.58 -6.26
CA GLN A 139 4.64 10.29 -7.09
C GLN A 139 5.91 9.47 -7.29
N LEU A 140 6.44 8.85 -6.23
CA LEU A 140 7.62 7.96 -6.33
C LEU A 140 7.36 6.74 -7.22
N LEU A 141 6.18 6.12 -7.11
CA LEU A 141 5.80 4.99 -7.97
C LEU A 141 5.76 5.42 -9.44
N VAL A 142 5.10 6.54 -9.74
CA VAL A 142 5.01 7.08 -11.11
C VAL A 142 6.38 7.40 -11.70
N MET A 143 7.27 8.02 -10.91
CA MET A 143 8.65 8.30 -11.34
C MET A 143 9.44 7.02 -11.68
N ASN A 144 9.05 5.88 -11.11
CA ASN A 144 9.67 4.58 -11.32
C ASN A 144 8.87 3.69 -12.29
N ASN A 145 7.92 4.26 -13.04
CA ASN A 145 7.03 3.54 -13.98
C ASN A 145 6.18 2.43 -13.35
N LEU A 146 5.98 2.48 -12.02
CA LEU A 146 5.05 1.63 -11.30
C LEU A 146 3.70 2.35 -11.22
N LYS A 147 2.60 1.63 -11.40
CA LYS A 147 1.25 2.20 -11.26
C LYS A 147 0.35 1.27 -10.48
N ILE A 148 -0.66 1.86 -9.85
CA ILE A 148 -1.72 1.16 -9.14
C ILE A 148 -2.92 1.05 -10.08
N PRO A 149 -3.63 -0.09 -10.15
CA PRO A 149 -4.78 -0.22 -11.02
C PRO A 149 -5.83 0.80 -10.62
N THR A 150 -6.11 1.72 -11.52
CA THR A 150 -7.28 2.58 -11.44
C THR A 150 -8.44 1.79 -12.04
N LEU A 151 -9.00 0.84 -11.29
CA LEU A 151 -10.22 0.17 -11.74
C LEU A 151 -11.26 1.25 -12.03
N LEU A 152 -11.77 1.27 -13.27
CA LEU A 152 -13.05 1.89 -13.58
C LEU A 152 -14.05 1.20 -12.65
N GLU A 153 -14.71 1.99 -11.81
CA GLU A 153 -15.82 1.49 -11.00
C GLU A 153 -16.81 0.78 -11.93
N VAL A 154 -17.08 -0.50 -11.66
CA VAL A 154 -18.35 -1.12 -12.03
C VAL A 154 -19.38 -0.63 -11.02
#